data_AF-A0A8R1HJS1-F1
#
_entry.id   AF-A0A8R1HJS1-F1
#
_cell.length_a   1.000
_cell.length_b   1.000
_cell.length_c   1.000
_cell.angle_alpha   90.00
_cell.angle_beta   90.00
_cell.angle_gamma   90.00
#
_symmetry.space_group_name_H-M   'P 1'
#
loop_
_entity.id
_entity.type
_entity.pdbx_description
1 polymer ?
#
loop_
_entity_poly.entity_id
_entity_poly.type
_entity_poly.pdbx_seq_one_letter_code
_entity_poly.pdbx_strand_id
1 'polypeptide(L)'
;MSNENEYLGLIPSIRNRADPVEDERKELESEITRLKNWLKDAEREKSRLRELNRSNEERFSRALTAETLRNQETQVTLQRVYRTTAGYWQSVQDLQEQLKIARTRTPVVIMETVKVGGPECQICVRPYSDCGIRQPKVLICGHTICEECAARLVHDTKIKCPFDRLDTHLNGHGLDVLPKNFAILEVCKPCPMAEKATDTDDLESESDDSHMTLHSILTFSVFFAFFFICYDFLFTIATLF
;
A
#
# COMPACT_ATOMS: atom_id res chain seq x y z
N MET A 1 -37.19 31.00 110.68
CA MET A 1 -38.08 31.02 109.50
C MET A 1 -37.20 30.98 108.28
N SER A 2 -37.66 30.22 107.31
CA SER A 2 -36.90 29.43 106.35
C SER A 2 -36.32 30.24 105.19
N ASN A 3 -35.15 29.79 104.72
CA ASN A 3 -34.48 30.01 103.44
C ASN A 3 -35.24 30.78 102.35
N GLU A 4 -34.75 31.97 102.00
CA GLU A 4 -35.01 32.62 100.70
C GLU A 4 -33.73 32.72 99.83
N ASN A 5 -32.70 31.91 100.13
CA ASN A 5 -31.43 31.97 99.38
C ASN A 5 -31.03 30.62 98.77
N GLU A 6 -32.02 29.87 98.28
CA GLU A 6 -31.83 28.55 97.66
C GLU A 6 -32.52 28.47 96.28
N TYR A 7 -32.51 29.57 95.51
CA TYR A 7 -33.03 29.56 94.13
C TYR A 7 -32.13 30.26 93.11
N LEU A 8 -30.82 30.34 93.41
CA LEU A 8 -29.80 30.73 92.43
C LEU A 8 -28.75 29.63 92.18
N GLY A 9 -28.98 28.41 92.70
CA GLY A 9 -28.02 27.30 92.66
C GLY A 9 -28.26 26.25 91.56
N LEU A 10 -29.23 26.42 90.66
CA LEU A 10 -29.57 25.41 89.65
C LEU A 10 -29.92 26.04 88.30
N ILE A 11 -29.02 26.84 87.74
CA ILE A 11 -28.93 26.93 86.28
C ILE A 11 -27.68 26.13 85.91
N PRO A 12 -27.82 24.89 85.40
CA PRO A 12 -26.70 24.20 84.82
C PRO A 12 -26.05 25.12 83.80
N SER A 13 -24.77 25.44 84.00
CA SER A 13 -23.97 26.10 82.99
C SER A 13 -24.09 25.25 81.73
N ILE A 14 -24.83 25.74 80.73
CA ILE A 14 -24.91 25.13 79.39
C ILE A 14 -23.55 25.39 78.75
N ARG A 15 -22.54 24.67 79.25
CA ARG A 15 -21.18 24.70 78.76
C ARG A 15 -21.07 23.52 77.81
N ASN A 16 -20.88 23.86 76.54
CA ASN A 16 -20.39 22.96 75.49
C ASN A 16 -21.27 21.75 75.18
N ARG A 17 -22.44 21.97 74.58
CA ARG A 17 -22.87 21.06 73.51
C ARG A 17 -22.60 21.79 72.21
N ALA A 18 -21.70 21.24 71.39
CA ALA A 18 -21.55 21.70 70.02
C ALA A 18 -22.93 21.67 69.37
N ASP A 19 -23.31 22.78 68.74
CA ASP A 19 -24.55 22.85 67.98
C ASP A 19 -24.32 22.00 66.71
N PRO A 20 -24.99 20.84 66.55
CA PRO A 20 -24.73 19.93 65.44
C PRO A 20 -24.89 20.61 64.08
N VAL A 21 -25.77 21.61 64.01
CA VAL A 21 -26.06 22.37 62.80
C VAL A 21 -24.91 23.32 62.44
N GLU A 22 -24.19 23.84 63.44
CA GLU A 22 -23.03 24.72 63.26
C GLU A 22 -21.83 23.96 62.68
N ASP A 23 -21.60 22.74 63.15
CA ASP A 23 -20.50 21.89 62.68
C ASP A 23 -20.78 21.37 61.26
N GLU A 24 -22.00 20.94 60.96
CA GLU A 24 -22.43 20.60 59.60
C GLU A 24 -22.28 21.78 58.63
N ARG A 25 -22.61 23.01 59.08
CA ARG A 25 -22.43 24.21 58.26
C ARG A 25 -20.97 24.47 57.93
N LYS A 26 -20.07 24.36 58.92
CA LYS A 26 -18.62 24.54 58.70
C LYS A 26 -18.05 23.50 57.76
N GLU A 27 -18.52 22.25 57.87
CA GLU A 27 -18.11 21.17 56.98
C GLU A 27 -18.56 21.46 55.53
N LEU A 28 -19.82 21.85 55.34
CA LEU A 28 -20.34 22.28 54.03
C LEU A 28 -19.59 23.50 53.47
N GLU A 29 -19.26 24.50 54.30
CA GLU A 29 -18.49 25.67 53.89
C GLU A 29 -17.06 25.29 53.44
N SER A 30 -16.45 24.31 54.11
CA SER A 30 -15.14 23.78 53.74
C SER A 30 -15.19 23.04 52.39
N GLU A 31 -16.24 22.24 52.16
CA GLU A 31 -16.41 21.48 50.91
C GLU A 31 -16.77 22.41 49.75
N ILE A 32 -17.61 23.43 49.96
CA ILE A 32 -17.86 24.50 48.97
C ILE A 32 -16.56 25.19 48.59
N THR A 33 -15.68 25.47 49.56
CA THR A 33 -14.39 26.12 49.29
C THR A 33 -13.48 25.20 48.47
N ARG A 34 -13.44 23.91 48.80
CA ARG A 34 -12.69 22.90 48.05
C ARG A 34 -13.19 22.80 46.60
N LEU A 35 -14.50 22.70 46.39
CA LEU A 35 -15.11 22.62 45.06
C LEU A 35 -14.87 23.90 44.25
N LYS A 36 -14.91 25.08 44.88
CA LYS A 36 -14.58 26.35 44.22
C LYS A 36 -13.13 26.38 43.74
N ASN A 37 -12.19 25.88 44.55
CA ASN A 37 -10.79 25.80 44.16
C ASN A 37 -10.59 24.80 43.03
N TRP A 38 -11.21 23.63 43.11
CA TRP A 38 -11.18 22.62 42.05
C TRP A 38 -11.74 23.16 40.71
N LEU A 39 -12.85 23.91 40.75
CA LEU A 39 -13.43 24.52 39.55
C LEU A 39 -12.46 25.52 38.91
N LYS A 40 -11.81 26.37 39.73
CA LYS A 40 -10.77 27.29 39.25
C LYS A 40 -9.59 26.55 38.62
N ASP A 41 -9.17 25.43 39.20
CA ASP A 41 -8.10 24.60 38.64
C ASP A 41 -8.50 23.99 37.30
N ALA A 42 -9.73 23.46 37.20
CA ALA A 42 -10.27 22.93 35.97
C ALA A 42 -10.37 24.00 34.87
N GLU A 43 -10.78 25.23 35.21
CA GLU A 43 -10.83 26.35 34.28
C GLU A 43 -9.44 26.79 33.81
N ARG A 44 -8.45 26.79 34.71
CA ARG A 44 -7.05 27.05 34.37
C ARG A 44 -6.52 26.00 33.39
N GLU A 45 -6.76 24.72 33.67
CA GLU A 45 -6.30 23.64 32.79
C GLU A 45 -7.02 23.66 31.43
N LYS A 46 -8.33 23.93 31.41
CA LYS A 46 -9.08 24.13 30.16
C LYS A 46 -8.50 25.27 29.31
N SER A 47 -8.08 26.35 29.95
CA SER A 47 -7.44 27.48 29.27
C SER A 47 -6.05 27.09 28.74
N ARG A 48 -5.27 26.35 29.53
CA ARG A 48 -3.96 25.82 29.12
C ARG A 48 -4.06 24.90 27.91
N LEU A 49 -5.02 23.97 27.92
CA LEU A 49 -5.25 23.05 26.81
C LEU A 49 -5.70 23.77 25.54
N ARG A 50 -6.53 24.81 25.65
CA ARG A 50 -6.91 25.64 24.50
C ARG A 50 -5.71 26.34 23.87
N GLU A 51 -4.82 26.88 24.69
CA GLU A 51 -3.60 27.53 24.20
C GLU A 51 -2.65 26.53 23.55
N LEU A 52 -2.46 25.37 24.18
CA LEU A 52 -1.65 24.30 23.60
C LEU A 52 -2.22 23.82 22.27
N ASN A 53 -3.54 23.65 22.17
CA ASN A 53 -4.21 23.27 20.94
C ASN A 53 -4.03 24.32 19.84
N ARG A 54 -4.16 25.62 20.18
CA ARG A 54 -3.88 26.71 19.24
C ARG A 54 -2.44 26.67 18.75
N SER A 55 -1.47 26.51 19.65
CA SER A 55 -0.06 26.42 19.28
C SER A 55 0.23 25.20 18.40
N ASN A 56 -0.41 24.06 18.67
CA ASN A 56 -0.29 22.87 17.83
C ASN A 56 -0.89 23.08 16.44
N GLU A 57 -2.06 23.71 16.34
CA GLU A 57 -2.69 24.04 15.06
C GLU A 57 -1.80 24.97 14.23
N GLU A 58 -1.23 26.01 14.85
CA GLU A 58 -0.30 26.91 14.19
C GLU A 58 0.96 26.19 13.70
N ARG A 59 1.52 25.28 14.51
CA ARG A 59 2.68 24.46 14.12
C ARG A 59 2.34 23.56 12.95
N PHE A 60 1.19 22.90 12.99
CA PHE A 60 0.73 22.02 11.93
C PHE A 60 0.51 22.78 10.62
N SER A 61 -0.21 23.91 10.68
CA SER A 61 -0.44 24.80 9.53
C SER A 61 0.86 25.30 8.89
N ARG A 62 1.84 25.72 9.72
CA ARG A 62 3.17 26.13 9.23
C ARG A 62 3.92 24.99 8.55
N ALA A 63 3.91 23.79 9.15
CA ALA A 63 4.55 22.62 8.57
C ALA A 63 3.93 22.25 7.21
N LEU A 64 2.61 22.25 7.12
CA LEU A 64 1.87 21.99 5.89
C LEU A 64 2.18 23.02 4.80
N THR A 65 2.23 24.30 5.16
CA THR A 65 2.58 25.39 4.23
C THR A 65 4.01 25.23 3.70
N ALA A 66 4.96 24.95 4.58
CA ALA A 66 6.36 24.74 4.20
C ALA A 66 6.53 23.51 3.28
N GLU A 67 5.80 22.43 3.55
CA GLU A 67 5.77 21.24 2.70
C GLU A 67 5.16 21.53 1.32
N THR A 68 4.06 22.29 1.29
CA THR A 68 3.43 22.72 0.03
C THR A 68 4.38 23.53 -0.84
N LEU A 69 5.13 24.47 -0.25
CA LEU A 69 6.12 25.27 -0.96
C LEU A 69 7.26 24.41 -1.52
N ARG A 70 7.81 23.48 -0.72
CA ARG A 70 8.84 22.53 -1.21
C ARG A 70 8.36 21.70 -2.40
N ASN A 71 7.12 21.22 -2.33
CA ASN A 71 6.54 20.43 -3.43
C ASN A 71 6.34 21.29 -4.68
N GLN A 72 5.92 22.55 -4.53
CA GLN A 72 5.80 23.49 -5.64
C GLN A 72 7.17 23.79 -6.28
N GLU A 73 8.22 24.04 -5.50
CA GLU A 73 9.58 24.24 -6.01
C GLU A 73 10.10 23.00 -6.76
N THR A 74 9.83 21.82 -6.22
CA THR A 74 10.19 20.54 -6.84
C THR A 74 9.47 20.39 -8.18
N GLN A 75 8.17 20.71 -8.24
CA GLN A 75 7.38 20.65 -9.47
C GLN A 75 7.90 21.62 -10.53
N VAL A 76 8.28 22.85 -10.16
CA VAL A 76 8.88 23.82 -11.09
C VAL A 76 10.21 23.31 -11.62
N THR A 77 11.05 22.75 -10.75
CA THR A 77 12.33 22.15 -11.13
C THR A 77 12.14 20.99 -12.10
N LEU A 78 11.21 20.07 -11.80
CA LEU A 78 10.87 18.97 -12.70
C LEU A 78 10.40 19.49 -14.06
N GLN A 79 9.49 20.47 -14.07
CA GLN A 79 9.01 21.05 -15.31
C GLN A 79 10.14 21.69 -16.13
N ARG A 80 11.11 22.32 -15.49
CA ARG A 80 12.31 22.84 -16.15
C ARG A 80 13.14 21.70 -16.76
N VAL A 81 13.43 20.64 -16.01
CA VAL A 81 14.19 19.48 -16.49
C VAL A 81 13.51 18.87 -17.71
N TYR A 82 12.19 18.66 -17.67
CA TYR A 82 11.43 18.14 -18.81
C TYR A 82 11.53 19.06 -20.03
N ARG A 83 11.38 20.38 -19.85
CA ARG A 83 11.54 21.36 -20.95
C ARG A 83 12.94 21.32 -21.54
N THR A 84 13.99 21.25 -20.72
CA THR A 84 15.38 21.24 -21.19
C THR A 84 15.79 19.91 -21.81
N THR A 85 15.20 18.80 -21.38
CA THR A 85 15.51 17.45 -21.88
C THR A 85 14.56 16.99 -22.98
N ALA A 86 13.57 17.79 -23.37
CA ALA A 86 12.60 17.45 -24.42
C ALA A 86 13.27 17.07 -25.75
N GLY A 87 14.36 17.75 -26.13
CA GLY A 87 15.12 17.42 -27.34
C GLY A 87 15.83 16.06 -27.24
N TYR A 88 16.33 15.69 -26.05
CA TYR A 88 16.95 14.38 -25.82
C TYR A 88 15.92 13.25 -25.97
N TRP A 89 14.71 13.41 -25.44
CA TRP A 89 13.63 12.42 -25.62
C TRP A 89 13.23 12.23 -27.09
N GLN A 90 13.20 13.31 -27.88
CA GLN A 90 12.98 13.23 -29.33
C GLN A 90 14.12 12.48 -30.03
N SER A 91 15.39 12.74 -29.66
CA SER A 91 16.52 11.99 -30.21
C SER A 91 16.48 10.51 -29.84
N VAL A 92 16.04 10.16 -28.63
CA VAL A 92 15.87 8.75 -28.23
C VAL A 92 14.77 8.07 -29.05
N GLN A 93 13.64 8.76 -29.29
CA GLN A 93 12.56 8.25 -30.15
C GLN A 93 13.01 8.10 -31.61
N ASP A 94 13.75 9.07 -32.13
CA ASP A 94 14.30 9.02 -33.49
C ASP A 94 15.32 7.88 -33.63
N LEU A 95 16.20 7.67 -32.64
CA LEU A 95 17.11 6.52 -32.61
C LEU A 95 16.35 5.19 -32.57
N GLN A 96 15.26 5.09 -31.80
CA GLN A 96 14.41 3.90 -31.80
C GLN A 96 13.77 3.66 -33.17
N GLU A 97 13.30 4.70 -33.85
CA GLU A 97 12.71 4.61 -35.19
C GLU A 97 13.76 4.28 -36.25
N GLN A 98 14.95 4.88 -36.18
CA GLN A 98 16.09 4.55 -37.02
C GLN A 98 16.50 3.09 -36.86
N LEU A 99 16.46 2.52 -35.65
CA LEU A 99 16.72 1.09 -35.43
C LEU A 99 15.63 0.19 -36.04
N LYS A 100 14.35 0.59 -36.00
CA LYS A 100 13.27 -0.14 -36.71
C LYS A 100 13.46 -0.08 -38.23
N ILE A 101 13.87 1.07 -38.76
CA ILE A 101 14.14 1.25 -40.19
C ILE A 101 15.41 0.49 -40.61
N ALA A 102 16.48 0.52 -39.82
CA ALA A 102 17.71 -0.23 -40.09
C ALA A 102 17.45 -1.74 -40.10
N ARG A 103 16.59 -2.23 -39.19
CA ARG A 103 16.11 -3.63 -39.18
C ARG A 103 15.31 -4.01 -40.43
N THR A 104 14.71 -3.04 -41.13
CA THR A 104 13.93 -3.26 -42.36
C THR A 104 14.70 -2.94 -43.65
N ARG A 105 15.81 -2.18 -43.59
CA ARG A 105 16.58 -1.71 -44.75
C ARG A 105 17.96 -2.34 -44.94
N THR A 106 18.45 -3.17 -44.01
CA THR A 106 19.57 -4.05 -44.35
C THR A 106 19.14 -4.95 -45.50
N PRO A 107 19.80 -4.92 -46.68
CA PRO A 107 19.51 -5.89 -47.73
C PRO A 107 19.99 -7.24 -47.20
N VAL A 108 19.06 -8.00 -46.61
CA VAL A 108 19.24 -9.42 -46.35
C VAL A 108 19.25 -10.09 -47.73
N VAL A 109 20.44 -10.19 -48.32
CA VAL A 109 20.67 -11.08 -49.45
C VAL A 109 20.64 -12.50 -48.86
N ILE A 110 19.58 -13.24 -49.22
CA ILE A 110 19.29 -14.65 -48.92
C ILE A 110 18.96 -14.99 -47.44
N MET A 111 17.67 -15.16 -47.14
CA MET A 111 17.08 -16.48 -46.87
C MET A 111 15.57 -16.38 -46.62
N GLU A 112 14.82 -16.90 -47.57
CA GLU A 112 13.44 -17.32 -47.42
C GLU A 112 13.35 -18.30 -46.24
N THR A 113 12.51 -17.97 -45.25
CA THR A 113 12.27 -18.69 -43.99
C THR A 113 13.42 -18.73 -42.96
N VAL A 114 13.77 -17.57 -42.36
CA VAL A 114 14.20 -17.63 -40.96
C VAL A 114 12.96 -17.98 -40.14
N LYS A 115 12.71 -19.28 -39.95
CA LYS A 115 12.08 -19.75 -38.72
C LYS A 115 12.86 -19.06 -37.61
N VAL A 116 12.27 -18.08 -36.94
CA VAL A 116 12.84 -17.55 -35.70
C VAL A 116 12.92 -18.77 -34.79
N GLY A 117 14.13 -19.34 -34.69
CA GLY A 117 14.40 -20.41 -33.75
C GLY A 117 14.03 -19.86 -32.39
N GLY A 118 13.18 -20.60 -31.66
CA GLY A 118 12.94 -20.26 -30.26
C GLY A 118 14.27 -20.19 -29.51
N PRO A 119 14.30 -19.57 -28.33
CA PRO A 119 15.54 -19.46 -27.56
C PRO A 119 16.20 -20.85 -27.37
N GLU A 120 17.51 -20.89 -27.49
CA GLU A 120 18.30 -22.13 -27.45
C GLU A 120 19.31 -22.13 -26.30
N CYS A 121 19.66 -23.32 -25.83
CA CYS A 121 20.69 -23.47 -24.81
C CYS A 121 22.08 -23.19 -25.38
N GLN A 122 22.82 -22.24 -24.80
CA GLN A 122 24.16 -21.86 -25.28
C GLN A 122 25.23 -22.97 -25.11
N ILE A 123 24.94 -24.05 -24.37
CA ILE A 123 25.86 -25.19 -24.21
C ILE A 123 25.65 -26.22 -25.32
N CYS A 124 24.41 -26.66 -25.55
CA CYS A 124 24.12 -27.73 -26.49
C CYS A 124 23.47 -27.27 -27.79
N VAL A 125 23.22 -25.97 -27.95
CA VAL A 125 22.67 -25.30 -29.14
C VAL A 125 21.39 -25.99 -29.63
N ARG A 126 20.53 -26.35 -28.67
CA ARG A 126 19.23 -26.99 -28.91
C ARG A 126 18.12 -26.12 -28.30
N PRO A 127 16.95 -26.02 -28.95
CA PRO A 127 15.86 -25.18 -28.50
C PRO A 127 15.35 -25.60 -27.12
N TYR A 128 15.00 -24.61 -26.31
CA TYR A 128 14.32 -24.83 -25.05
C TYR A 128 12.87 -25.30 -25.28
N SER A 129 12.34 -26.04 -24.31
CA SER A 129 10.93 -26.46 -24.24
C SER A 129 10.38 -26.17 -22.86
N ASP A 130 9.07 -25.99 -22.79
CA ASP A 130 8.27 -25.92 -21.57
C ASP A 130 8.17 -27.24 -20.80
N CYS A 131 8.56 -28.37 -21.38
CA CYS A 131 8.52 -29.69 -20.74
C CYS A 131 9.88 -30.43 -20.76
N GLY A 132 10.06 -31.34 -19.79
CA GLY A 132 11.14 -32.34 -19.77
C GLY A 132 12.57 -31.78 -19.71
N ILE A 133 13.52 -32.54 -20.27
CA ILE A 133 14.98 -32.29 -20.19
C ILE A 133 15.45 -30.97 -20.85
N ARG A 134 14.54 -30.27 -21.53
CA ARG A 134 14.79 -29.01 -22.25
C ARG A 134 14.28 -27.78 -21.53
N GLN A 135 13.79 -27.95 -20.30
CA GLN A 135 13.39 -26.81 -19.50
C GLN A 135 14.59 -25.89 -19.20
N PRO A 136 14.45 -24.56 -19.41
CA PRO A 136 15.47 -23.60 -19.05
C PRO A 136 15.53 -23.41 -17.53
N LYS A 137 16.67 -23.75 -16.93
CA LYS A 137 16.98 -23.64 -15.51
C LYS A 137 17.97 -22.48 -15.28
N VAL A 138 17.70 -21.65 -14.28
CA VAL A 138 18.52 -20.47 -13.94
C VAL A 138 19.48 -20.81 -12.81
N LEU A 139 20.78 -20.56 -13.01
CA LEU A 139 21.81 -20.67 -11.98
C LEU A 139 21.82 -19.44 -11.07
N ILE A 140 22.50 -19.49 -9.92
CA ILE A 140 22.54 -18.37 -8.95
C ILE A 140 23.12 -17.09 -9.57
N CYS A 141 24.03 -17.23 -10.53
CA CYS A 141 24.60 -16.11 -11.27
C CYS A 141 23.67 -15.47 -12.30
N GLY A 142 22.49 -16.06 -12.56
CA GLY A 142 21.51 -15.57 -13.54
C GLY A 142 21.63 -16.19 -14.94
N HIS A 143 22.70 -16.94 -15.22
CA HIS A 143 22.82 -17.66 -16.48
C HIS A 143 21.79 -18.79 -16.58
N THR A 144 21.22 -18.97 -17.78
CA THR A 144 20.22 -20.00 -18.05
C THR A 144 20.78 -21.13 -18.91
N ILE A 145 20.55 -22.37 -18.50
CA ILE A 145 20.98 -23.60 -19.19
C ILE A 145 19.82 -24.60 -19.23
N CYS A 146 19.81 -25.55 -20.16
CA CYS A 146 18.75 -26.57 -20.16
C CYS A 146 18.99 -27.61 -19.05
N GLU A 147 17.92 -28.25 -18.56
CA GLU A 147 17.99 -29.25 -17.50
C GLU A 147 18.97 -30.39 -17.84
N GLU A 148 19.02 -30.86 -19.08
CA GLU A 148 20.00 -31.86 -19.54
C GLU A 148 21.44 -31.39 -19.37
N CYS A 149 21.72 -30.12 -19.71
CA CYS A 149 23.05 -29.54 -19.53
C CYS A 149 23.38 -29.31 -18.06
N ALA A 150 22.39 -28.91 -17.25
CA ALA A 150 22.55 -28.80 -15.81
C ALA A 150 22.91 -30.15 -15.20
N ALA A 151 22.22 -31.24 -15.59
CA ALA A 151 22.50 -32.60 -15.14
C ALA A 151 23.94 -33.05 -15.43
N ARG A 152 24.45 -32.73 -16.61
CA ARG A 152 25.83 -33.06 -17.01
C ARG A 152 26.89 -32.25 -16.27
N LEU A 153 26.53 -31.08 -15.75
CA LEU A 153 27.44 -30.17 -15.05
C LEU A 153 27.40 -30.35 -13.52
N VAL A 154 26.52 -31.20 -13.00
CA VAL A 154 26.50 -31.51 -11.57
C VAL A 154 27.75 -32.32 -11.20
N HIS A 155 28.50 -31.82 -10.23
CA HIS A 155 29.59 -32.54 -9.59
C HIS A 155 29.51 -32.31 -8.07
N ASP A 156 29.52 -33.38 -7.27
CA ASP A 156 29.49 -33.33 -5.80
C ASP A 156 28.43 -32.36 -5.23
N THR A 157 27.21 -32.37 -5.78
CA THR A 157 26.05 -31.52 -5.38
C THR A 157 26.13 -30.03 -5.74
N LYS A 158 27.06 -29.63 -6.60
CA LYS A 158 27.14 -28.27 -7.13
C LYS A 158 27.26 -28.23 -8.65
N ILE A 159 26.85 -27.12 -9.24
CA ILE A 159 27.03 -26.80 -10.64
C ILE A 159 27.96 -25.59 -10.72
N LYS A 160 29.08 -25.74 -11.43
CA LYS A 160 29.92 -24.59 -11.78
C LYS A 160 29.43 -24.01 -13.10
N CYS A 161 29.05 -22.74 -13.10
CA CYS A 161 28.56 -22.09 -14.30
C CYS A 161 29.63 -22.09 -15.41
N PRO A 162 29.30 -22.50 -16.65
CA PRO A 162 30.27 -22.55 -17.74
C PRO A 162 30.66 -21.17 -18.28
N PHE A 163 29.90 -20.12 -17.96
CA PHE A 163 30.10 -18.76 -18.48
C PHE A 163 30.97 -17.91 -17.54
N ASP A 164 30.66 -17.91 -16.24
CA ASP A 164 31.31 -17.06 -15.22
C ASP A 164 31.99 -17.84 -14.10
N ARG A 165 31.92 -19.18 -14.12
CA ARG A 165 32.54 -20.11 -13.16
C ARG A 165 32.07 -19.96 -11.71
N LEU A 166 30.94 -19.29 -11.47
CA LEU A 166 30.32 -19.21 -10.16
C LEU A 166 29.66 -20.54 -9.78
N ASP A 167 29.79 -20.93 -8.51
CA ASP A 167 29.26 -22.19 -7.98
C ASP A 167 27.77 -22.01 -7.58
N THR A 168 26.92 -22.92 -8.04
CA THR A 168 25.51 -23.05 -7.67
C THR A 168 25.32 -24.34 -6.87
N HIS A 169 24.98 -24.23 -5.59
CA HIS A 169 24.79 -25.37 -4.70
C HIS A 169 23.36 -25.91 -4.78
N LEU A 170 23.19 -27.23 -4.98
CA LEU A 170 21.89 -27.89 -5.11
C LEU A 170 21.37 -28.46 -3.78
N ASN A 171 22.16 -28.39 -2.71
CA ASN A 171 21.81 -28.84 -1.36
C ASN A 171 21.21 -30.26 -1.28
N GLY A 172 21.58 -31.16 -2.20
CA GLY A 172 21.08 -32.54 -2.25
C GLY A 172 19.67 -32.73 -2.84
N HIS A 173 18.99 -31.66 -3.23
CA HIS A 173 17.59 -31.69 -3.70
C HIS A 173 17.43 -31.83 -5.23
N GLY A 174 18.47 -32.29 -5.93
CA GLY A 174 18.45 -32.48 -7.39
C GLY A 174 18.34 -31.17 -8.18
N LEU A 175 17.95 -31.25 -9.46
CA LEU A 175 17.86 -30.11 -10.38
C LEU A 175 16.53 -29.35 -10.28
N ASP A 176 15.57 -29.87 -9.52
CA ASP A 176 14.25 -29.27 -9.35
C ASP A 176 14.28 -27.99 -8.51
N VAL A 177 15.33 -27.82 -7.69
CA VAL A 177 15.58 -26.57 -6.95
C VAL A 177 15.88 -25.40 -7.86
N LEU A 178 16.46 -25.65 -9.04
CA LEU A 178 16.83 -24.57 -9.94
C LEU A 178 15.56 -23.93 -10.52
N PRO A 179 15.37 -22.62 -10.35
CA PRO A 179 14.18 -21.94 -10.84
C PRO A 179 14.10 -22.00 -12.37
N LYS A 180 12.88 -22.12 -12.88
CA LYS A 180 12.60 -22.07 -14.31
C LYS A 180 12.67 -20.63 -14.81
N ASN A 181 13.19 -20.42 -16.01
CA ASN A 181 13.14 -19.11 -16.65
C ASN A 181 11.81 -18.93 -17.40
N PHE A 182 10.81 -18.36 -16.73
CA PHE A 182 9.47 -18.17 -17.31
C PHE A 182 9.48 -17.26 -18.55
N ALA A 183 10.35 -16.25 -18.62
CA ALA A 183 10.46 -15.37 -19.79
C ALA A 183 10.93 -16.12 -21.05
N ILE A 184 11.78 -17.13 -20.90
CA ILE A 184 12.19 -18.01 -22.01
C ILE A 184 11.06 -18.98 -22.35
N LEU A 185 10.36 -19.50 -21.35
CA LEU A 185 9.25 -20.44 -21.54
C LEU A 185 8.07 -19.84 -22.30
N GLU A 186 7.74 -18.56 -22.08
CA GLU A 186 6.67 -17.84 -22.79
C GLU A 186 6.85 -17.82 -24.32
N VAL A 187 8.11 -17.88 -24.77
CA VAL A 187 8.46 -17.84 -26.20
C VAL A 187 8.93 -19.20 -26.74
N CYS A 188 8.92 -20.25 -25.91
CA CYS A 188 9.22 -21.61 -26.32
C CYS A 188 8.04 -22.23 -27.07
N LYS A 189 8.33 -23.22 -27.92
CA LYS A 189 7.26 -24.02 -28.51
C LYS A 189 6.63 -24.89 -27.42
N PRO A 190 5.30 -24.93 -27.32
CA PRO A 190 4.62 -25.82 -26.41
C PRO A 190 4.93 -27.27 -26.78
N CYS A 191 5.23 -28.06 -25.77
CA CYS A 191 5.48 -29.48 -25.88
C CYS A 191 4.22 -30.18 -26.41
N PRO A 192 4.31 -31.02 -27.46
CA PRO A 192 3.16 -31.75 -28.02
C PRO A 192 2.64 -32.89 -27.11
N MET A 193 2.82 -32.80 -25.79
CA MET A 193 2.50 -33.84 -24.80
C MET A 193 1.42 -33.41 -23.79
N ALA A 194 0.60 -32.42 -24.12
CA ALA A 194 -0.49 -31.96 -23.26
C ALA A 194 -1.89 -32.15 -23.89
N GLU A 195 -2.13 -33.28 -24.55
CA GLU A 195 -3.49 -33.76 -24.77
C GLU A 195 -3.67 -35.15 -24.15
N LYS A 196 -4.64 -35.22 -23.24
CA LYS A 196 -5.24 -36.39 -22.56
C LYS A 196 -4.61 -36.87 -21.24
N ALA A 197 -5.08 -36.24 -20.16
CA ALA A 197 -5.61 -36.95 -19.00
C ALA A 197 -6.76 -36.12 -18.40
N THR A 198 -7.96 -36.36 -18.91
CA THR A 198 -9.23 -36.09 -18.22
C THR A 198 -9.63 -37.36 -17.49
N ASP A 199 -9.85 -37.26 -16.18
CA ASP A 199 -10.83 -37.98 -15.34
C ASP A 199 -10.71 -37.27 -13.96
N THR A 200 -11.50 -36.22 -13.73
CA THR A 200 -12.80 -36.23 -13.02
C THR A 200 -12.68 -36.81 -11.61
N ASP A 201 -12.71 -35.95 -10.59
CA ASP A 201 -13.90 -35.79 -9.75
C ASP A 201 -13.69 -34.64 -8.75
N ASP A 202 -14.64 -33.70 -8.82
CA ASP A 202 -15.21 -32.89 -7.75
C ASP A 202 -14.30 -32.01 -6.87
N LEU A 203 -14.22 -30.72 -7.25
CA LEU A 203 -14.75 -29.64 -6.40
C LEU A 203 -15.30 -28.54 -7.31
N GLU A 204 -16.62 -28.42 -7.29
CA GLU A 204 -17.39 -27.39 -7.99
C GLU A 204 -16.94 -25.98 -7.61
N SER A 205 -16.98 -25.13 -8.64
CA SER A 205 -16.88 -23.70 -8.58
C SER A 205 -18.02 -23.07 -7.77
N GLU A 206 -17.68 -22.28 -6.76
CA GLU A 206 -18.42 -21.06 -6.44
C GLU A 206 -17.56 -19.86 -6.84
N SER A 207 -17.90 -19.31 -8.01
CA SER A 207 -17.48 -18.00 -8.46
C SER A 207 -18.30 -16.94 -7.74
N ASP A 208 -17.69 -16.27 -6.77
CA ASP A 208 -18.19 -14.97 -6.32
C ASP A 208 -17.45 -13.85 -7.05
N ASP A 209 -18.17 -13.29 -8.01
CA ASP A 209 -17.88 -12.07 -8.74
C ASP A 209 -17.91 -10.86 -7.80
N SER A 210 -16.76 -10.21 -7.59
CA SER A 210 -16.75 -8.78 -7.26
C SER A 210 -15.46 -8.08 -7.69
N HIS A 211 -15.15 -8.12 -8.99
CA HIS A 211 -14.33 -7.09 -9.62
C HIS A 211 -15.23 -6.14 -10.41
N MET A 212 -15.95 -5.27 -9.67
CA MET A 212 -16.61 -4.10 -10.25
C MET A 212 -15.53 -3.25 -10.91
N THR A 213 -15.48 -3.27 -12.24
CA THR A 213 -14.59 -2.40 -13.01
C THR A 213 -14.99 -0.95 -12.74
N LEU A 214 -14.05 -0.13 -12.27
CA LEU A 214 -14.25 1.31 -11.98
C LEU A 214 -14.96 2.08 -13.10
N HIS A 215 -14.86 1.59 -14.35
CA HIS A 215 -15.53 2.16 -15.50
C HIS A 215 -17.07 2.03 -15.44
N SER A 216 -17.61 0.98 -14.84
CA SER A 216 -19.06 0.76 -14.72
C SER A 216 -19.72 1.57 -13.59
N ILE A 217 -18.98 1.90 -12.52
CA ILE A 217 -19.45 2.80 -11.46
C ILE A 217 -19.49 4.25 -11.95
N LEU A 218 -18.47 4.68 -12.70
CA LEU A 218 -18.40 6.02 -13.28
C LEU A 218 -19.48 6.27 -14.33
N THR A 219 -19.82 5.28 -15.15
CA THR A 219 -20.92 5.43 -16.14
C THR A 219 -22.29 5.49 -15.46
N PHE A 220 -22.53 4.72 -14.40
CA PHE A 220 -23.81 4.74 -13.68
C PHE A 220 -24.05 6.06 -12.94
N SER A 221 -23.01 6.65 -12.33
CA SER A 221 -23.12 7.94 -11.63
C SER A 221 -23.40 9.11 -12.57
N VAL A 222 -22.83 9.10 -13.78
CA VAL A 222 -23.06 10.16 -14.77
C VAL A 222 -24.46 10.06 -15.38
N PHE A 223 -24.96 8.84 -15.61
CA PHE A 223 -26.33 8.62 -16.08
C PHE A 223 -27.38 9.02 -15.04
N PHE A 224 -27.18 8.68 -13.75
CA PHE A 224 -28.11 9.07 -12.69
C PHE A 224 -28.13 10.58 -12.46
N ALA A 225 -26.98 11.26 -12.52
CA ALA A 225 -26.92 12.71 -12.43
C ALA A 225 -27.66 13.40 -13.59
N PHE A 226 -27.54 12.89 -14.82
CA PHE A 226 -28.29 13.40 -15.96
C PHE A 226 -29.80 13.18 -15.84
N PHE A 227 -30.23 12.03 -15.31
CA PHE A 227 -31.65 11.75 -15.13
C PHE A 227 -32.29 12.65 -14.06
N PHE A 228 -31.59 12.90 -12.95
CA PHE A 228 -32.06 13.83 -11.90
C PHE A 228 -32.13 15.27 -12.40
N ILE A 229 -31.11 15.75 -13.12
CA ILE A 229 -31.11 17.11 -13.69
C ILE A 229 -32.25 17.29 -14.69
N CYS A 230 -32.55 16.28 -15.53
CA CYS A 230 -33.67 16.33 -16.46
C CYS A 230 -35.04 16.24 -15.76
N TYR A 231 -35.17 15.46 -14.68
CA TYR A 231 -36.44 15.33 -13.94
C TYR A 231 -36.77 16.61 -13.16
N ASP A 232 -35.78 17.24 -12.53
CA ASP A 232 -35.97 18.52 -11.83
C ASP A 232 -36.32 19.64 -12.81
N PHE A 233 -35.71 19.66 -14.01
CA PHE A 233 -36.03 20.65 -15.04
C PHE A 233 -37.42 20.45 -15.64
N LEU A 234 -37.86 19.20 -15.85
CA LEU A 234 -39.22 18.89 -16.33
C LEU A 234 -40.30 19.13 -15.26
N PHE A 235 -40.01 18.82 -13.99
CA PHE A 235 -40.92 19.08 -12.87
C PHE A 235 -41.11 20.59 -12.64
N THR A 236 -40.05 21.38 -12.76
CA THR A 236 -40.12 22.84 -12.64
C THR A 236 -40.96 23.48 -13.75
N ILE A 237 -40.86 22.98 -14.99
CA ILE A 237 -41.69 23.45 -16.12
C ILE A 237 -43.16 23.05 -15.94
N ALA A 238 -43.44 21.86 -15.40
CA ALA A 238 -44.81 21.38 -15.16
C ALA A 238 -45.55 22.16 -14.05
N THR A 239 -44.83 22.79 -13.12
CA THR A 239 -45.42 23.63 -12.05
C THR A 239 -45.61 25.10 -12.44
N LEU A 240 -45.13 25.51 -13.62
CA LEU A 240 -45.22 26.89 -14.13
C LEU A 240 -46.30 27.09 -15.21
N PHE A 241 -47.17 26.09 -15.43
CA PHE A 241 -48.37 26.18 -16.28
C PHE A 241 -49.62 25.78 -15.51
#